data_AF-K8ERV5-F1
#
_entry.id   AF-K8ERV5-F1
#
_cell.length_a   1.000
_cell.length_b   1.000
_cell.length_c   1.000
_cell.angle_alpha   90.00
_cell.angle_beta   90.00
_cell.angle_gamma   90.00
#
_symmetry.space_group_name_H-M   'P 1'
#
loop_
_entity.id
_entity.type
_entity.pdbx_description
1 polymer ?
#
loop_
_entity_poly.entity_id
_entity_poly.type
_entity_poly.pdbx_seq_one_letter_code
_entity_poly.pdbx_strand_id
1 'polypeptide(L)'
;MSDEEYSEYEDEEVEEEEVEEVEEAEAEEEEDTEQQEEERFKRASVDTTATGGPATPAASSHAPVSFDGEALNEGEKAMLAAKRRHENDEQAKLEDYEKARRSEREKEEEELEKLKEKQAQRKLAREQEEREAAERKRLDEERRQKEEQERRARAEEEKKRKEEEKLKKAQMMGGGFPGQQGGRNFVIQKKEESAGVGDRFGNIVQAKQEMGMTKEQQEEAKSVAMAGIRKSIAEASTILPNDMKAKIKELHQRICKLEAQKYDLEKRHERQEYDLKELNERSRQVARANNAKNGQVSGDDTGGRHPPKVQISSKYDRQIDRRNFKERRQVYENKIAFPCFPGVAPPPALYEKVIKKMDYEIQQELEAAEEEEDY
;
A
#
# COMPACT_ATOMS: atom_id res chain seq x y z
N MET A 1 -26.70 15.87 41.17
CA MET A 1 -28.00 15.48 40.57
C MET A 1 -28.33 16.61 39.62
N SER A 2 -28.45 16.47 38.31
CA SER A 2 -28.52 15.33 37.40
C SER A 2 -28.23 15.87 35.98
N ASP A 3 -27.90 14.96 35.06
CA ASP A 3 -27.95 15.08 33.59
C ASP A 3 -26.80 15.79 32.86
N GLU A 4 -25.70 15.07 32.63
CA GLU A 4 -24.77 15.35 31.51
C GLU A 4 -24.05 14.07 31.02
N GLU A 5 -24.63 12.89 31.25
CA GLU A 5 -24.03 11.60 30.90
C GLU A 5 -25.00 10.82 29.99
N TYR A 6 -25.26 11.36 28.79
CA TYR A 6 -26.04 10.68 27.74
C TYR A 6 -25.79 11.32 26.36
N SER A 7 -24.59 11.16 25.79
CA SER A 7 -24.38 11.47 24.36
C SER A 7 -23.30 10.63 23.67
N GLU A 8 -22.66 9.67 24.33
CA GLU A 8 -21.56 8.90 23.72
C GLU A 8 -22.06 7.62 23.01
N TYR A 9 -23.34 7.27 23.14
CA TYR A 9 -23.92 6.06 22.54
C TYR A 9 -24.55 6.24 21.16
N GLU A 10 -24.78 7.48 20.68
CA GLU A 10 -25.33 7.69 19.32
C GLU A 10 -24.25 7.68 18.24
N ASP A 11 -22.98 8.00 18.57
CA ASP A 11 -21.91 8.04 17.57
C ASP A 11 -21.44 6.62 17.16
N GLU A 12 -21.52 5.62 18.04
CA GLU A 12 -21.16 4.22 17.70
C GLU A 12 -22.18 3.54 16.77
N GLU A 13 -23.50 3.79 16.91
CA GLU A 13 -24.49 3.18 16.00
C GLU A 13 -24.39 3.74 14.57
N VAL A 14 -24.02 5.03 14.41
CA VAL A 14 -23.82 5.62 13.09
C VAL A 14 -22.56 5.06 12.40
N GLU A 15 -21.51 4.75 13.17
CA GLU A 15 -20.30 4.11 12.63
C GLU A 15 -20.58 2.67 12.17
N GLU A 16 -21.43 1.91 12.87
CA GLU A 16 -21.82 0.56 12.44
C GLU A 16 -22.70 0.57 11.18
N GLU A 17 -23.64 1.52 11.03
CA GLU A 17 -24.45 1.68 9.80
C GLU A 17 -23.59 2.06 8.57
N GLU A 18 -22.61 2.96 8.72
CA GLU A 18 -21.71 3.32 7.60
C GLU A 18 -20.82 2.15 7.17
N VAL A 19 -20.41 1.27 8.10
CA VAL A 19 -19.61 0.07 7.74
C VAL A 19 -20.46 -0.96 6.99
N GLU A 20 -21.73 -1.15 7.38
CA GLU A 20 -22.64 -2.08 6.69
C GLU A 20 -22.99 -1.60 5.26
N GLU A 21 -23.20 -0.29 5.05
CA GLU A 21 -23.41 0.28 3.70
C GLU A 21 -22.19 0.10 2.79
N VAL A 22 -20.97 0.18 3.34
CA VAL A 22 -19.73 -0.03 2.57
C VAL A 22 -19.54 -1.50 2.22
N GLU A 23 -19.81 -2.43 3.14
CA GLU A 23 -19.75 -3.87 2.85
C GLU A 23 -20.82 -4.30 1.81
N GLU A 24 -22.03 -3.73 1.86
CA GLU A 24 -23.07 -4.00 0.87
C GLU A 24 -22.70 -3.45 -0.52
N ALA A 25 -22.06 -2.27 -0.58
CA ALA A 25 -21.55 -1.69 -1.82
C ALA A 25 -20.38 -2.47 -2.43
N GLU A 26 -19.46 -3.01 -1.61
CA GLU A 26 -18.38 -3.88 -2.10
C GLU A 26 -18.93 -5.22 -2.61
N ALA A 27 -19.96 -5.78 -1.96
CA ALA A 27 -20.62 -7.00 -2.41
C ALA A 27 -21.35 -6.83 -3.76
N GLU A 28 -22.02 -5.67 -3.98
CA GLU A 28 -22.63 -5.36 -5.29
C GLU A 28 -21.57 -5.18 -6.39
N GLU A 29 -20.41 -4.59 -6.09
CA GLU A 29 -19.33 -4.43 -7.08
C GLU A 29 -18.70 -5.80 -7.46
N GLU A 30 -18.53 -6.72 -6.50
CA GLU A 30 -18.04 -8.08 -6.80
C GLU A 30 -19.03 -8.86 -7.68
N GLU A 31 -20.35 -8.84 -7.41
CA GLU A 31 -21.34 -9.52 -8.26
C GLU A 31 -21.36 -8.97 -9.69
N ASP A 32 -21.23 -7.66 -9.88
CA ASP A 32 -21.21 -7.03 -11.21
C ASP A 32 -19.94 -7.43 -12.00
N THR A 33 -18.82 -7.65 -11.32
CA THR A 33 -17.60 -8.13 -11.96
C THR A 33 -17.69 -9.61 -12.38
N GLU A 34 -18.27 -10.48 -11.54
CA GLU A 34 -18.48 -11.89 -11.89
C GLU A 34 -19.44 -12.04 -13.08
N GLN A 35 -20.53 -11.26 -13.13
CA GLN A 35 -21.47 -11.26 -14.26
C GLN A 35 -20.79 -10.79 -15.57
N GLN A 36 -19.89 -9.80 -15.49
CA GLN A 36 -19.13 -9.35 -16.66
C GLN A 36 -18.10 -10.40 -17.15
N GLU A 37 -17.49 -11.17 -16.25
CA GLU A 37 -16.59 -12.26 -16.63
C GLU A 37 -17.34 -13.45 -17.25
N GLU A 38 -18.51 -13.83 -16.72
CA GLU A 38 -19.36 -14.85 -17.32
C GLU A 38 -19.82 -14.47 -18.74
N GLU A 39 -20.25 -13.22 -18.94
CA GLU A 39 -20.64 -12.72 -20.27
C GLU A 39 -19.45 -12.71 -21.25
N ARG A 40 -18.24 -12.40 -20.77
CA ARG A 40 -17.02 -12.50 -21.58
C ARG A 40 -16.71 -13.94 -21.97
N PHE A 41 -16.86 -14.88 -21.06
CA PHE A 41 -16.62 -16.30 -21.32
C PHE A 41 -17.65 -16.87 -22.31
N LYS A 42 -18.93 -16.51 -22.18
CA LYS A 42 -20.00 -16.89 -23.12
C LYS A 42 -19.72 -16.36 -24.53
N ARG A 43 -19.24 -15.12 -24.68
CA ARG A 43 -18.86 -14.56 -25.99
C ARG A 43 -17.64 -15.24 -26.60
N ALA A 44 -16.65 -15.58 -25.79
CA ALA A 44 -15.46 -16.29 -26.26
C ALA A 44 -15.76 -17.71 -26.79
N SER A 45 -16.81 -18.36 -26.29
CA SER A 45 -17.20 -19.71 -26.74
C SER A 45 -17.92 -19.74 -28.10
N VAL A 46 -18.37 -18.60 -28.66
CA VAL A 46 -19.15 -18.59 -29.91
C VAL A 46 -18.28 -18.34 -31.15
N ASP A 47 -17.03 -17.89 -30.99
CA ASP A 47 -16.18 -17.49 -32.12
C ASP A 47 -15.29 -18.61 -32.73
N THR A 48 -15.40 -19.85 -32.27
CA THR A 48 -14.63 -21.00 -32.80
C THR A 48 -15.41 -21.85 -33.80
N THR A 49 -16.18 -21.27 -34.72
CA THR A 49 -16.78 -22.05 -35.85
C THR A 49 -16.90 -21.24 -37.15
N ALA A 50 -15.83 -20.62 -37.66
CA ALA A 50 -15.90 -19.98 -38.98
C ALA A 50 -14.56 -19.79 -39.69
N THR A 51 -13.73 -20.82 -39.82
CA THR A 51 -12.59 -20.78 -40.77
C THR A 51 -12.66 -21.98 -41.70
N GLY A 52 -13.41 -21.79 -42.80
CA GLY A 52 -13.48 -22.71 -43.93
C GLY A 52 -12.13 -22.82 -44.63
N GLY A 53 -11.39 -23.88 -44.29
CA GLY A 53 -10.28 -24.38 -45.10
C GLY A 53 -10.81 -25.16 -46.32
N PRO A 54 -10.09 -25.14 -47.46
CA PRO A 54 -10.60 -25.63 -48.74
C PRO A 54 -10.73 -27.15 -48.73
N ALA A 55 -11.88 -27.62 -49.22
CA ALA A 55 -12.20 -29.03 -49.41
C ALA A 55 -11.20 -29.70 -50.35
N THR A 56 -10.32 -30.55 -49.81
CA THR A 56 -9.62 -31.56 -50.60
C THR A 56 -10.50 -32.80 -50.72
N PRO A 57 -10.58 -33.42 -51.91
CA PRO A 57 -11.61 -34.39 -52.24
C PRO A 57 -11.45 -35.67 -51.42
N ALA A 58 -12.60 -36.15 -50.94
CA ALA A 58 -12.76 -37.40 -50.23
C ALA A 58 -12.16 -38.57 -51.03
N ALA A 59 -10.99 -39.04 -50.59
CA ALA A 59 -10.48 -40.34 -50.97
C ALA A 59 -11.35 -41.40 -50.27
N SER A 60 -12.33 -41.90 -51.04
CA SER A 60 -12.90 -43.24 -50.97
C SER A 60 -12.28 -44.15 -49.90
N SER A 61 -13.04 -44.34 -48.83
CA SER A 61 -12.88 -45.40 -47.84
C SER A 61 -12.82 -46.77 -48.52
N HIS A 62 -11.62 -47.26 -48.79
CA HIS A 62 -11.39 -48.68 -48.97
C HIS A 62 -11.06 -49.27 -47.60
N ALA A 63 -11.84 -50.28 -47.23
CA ALA A 63 -11.78 -51.00 -45.96
C ALA A 63 -10.35 -51.42 -45.59
N PRO A 64 -10.03 -51.53 -44.28
CA PRO A 64 -8.70 -51.85 -43.80
C PRO A 64 -8.38 -53.30 -44.16
N VAL A 65 -7.74 -53.50 -45.31
CA VAL A 65 -7.03 -54.75 -45.58
C VAL A 65 -5.82 -54.75 -44.67
N SER A 66 -5.93 -55.54 -43.61
CA SER A 66 -4.83 -56.08 -42.82
C SER A 66 -3.88 -56.80 -43.76
N PHE A 67 -2.98 -56.06 -44.42
CA PHE A 67 -1.97 -56.67 -45.27
C PHE A 67 -0.79 -57.05 -44.39
N ASP A 68 -0.84 -58.31 -43.98
CA ASP A 68 0.15 -59.04 -43.21
C ASP A 68 1.58 -58.75 -43.70
N GLY A 69 2.43 -58.35 -42.76
CA GLY A 69 3.77 -57.82 -43.00
C GLY A 69 4.83 -58.84 -43.46
N GLU A 70 4.49 -59.76 -44.37
CA GLU A 70 5.40 -60.85 -44.75
C GLU A 70 5.90 -60.85 -46.21
N ALA A 71 5.58 -59.84 -47.03
CA ALA A 71 6.08 -59.83 -48.42
C ALA A 71 6.63 -58.49 -48.93
N LEU A 72 6.98 -57.55 -48.05
CA LEU A 72 7.75 -56.38 -48.47
C LEU A 72 9.16 -56.85 -48.85
N ASN A 73 9.56 -56.55 -50.09
CA ASN A 73 10.86 -56.93 -50.66
C ASN A 73 11.98 -56.43 -49.72
N GLU A 74 13.12 -57.11 -49.63
CA GLU A 74 14.20 -56.76 -48.69
C GLU A 74 14.60 -55.27 -48.79
N GLY A 75 14.56 -54.72 -50.01
CA GLY A 75 14.74 -53.28 -50.27
C GLY A 75 13.66 -52.37 -49.68
N GLU A 76 12.38 -52.77 -49.71
CA GLU A 76 11.29 -52.01 -49.08
C GLU A 76 11.40 -52.03 -47.55
N LYS A 77 11.77 -53.18 -46.98
CA LYS A 77 12.05 -53.29 -45.54
C LYS A 77 13.22 -52.40 -45.12
N ALA A 78 14.27 -52.32 -45.94
CA ALA A 78 15.40 -51.42 -45.71
C ALA A 78 14.99 -49.94 -45.82
N MET A 79 14.16 -49.58 -46.81
CA MET A 79 13.66 -48.21 -46.94
C MET A 79 12.76 -47.79 -45.77
N LEU A 80 11.87 -48.67 -45.30
CA LEU A 80 11.04 -48.40 -44.11
C LEU A 80 11.88 -48.26 -42.83
N ALA A 81 12.91 -49.09 -42.66
CA ALA A 81 13.82 -49.00 -41.53
C ALA A 81 14.64 -47.69 -41.55
N ALA A 82 15.11 -47.25 -42.73
CA ALA A 82 15.80 -45.97 -42.90
C ALA A 82 14.87 -44.79 -42.61
N LYS A 83 13.63 -44.83 -43.11
CA LYS A 83 12.62 -43.80 -42.83
C LYS A 83 12.30 -43.71 -41.33
N ARG A 84 12.10 -44.86 -40.66
CA ARG A 84 11.85 -44.90 -39.21
C ARG A 84 13.02 -44.36 -38.38
N ARG A 85 14.26 -44.60 -38.81
CA ARG A 85 15.44 -44.01 -38.16
C ARG A 85 15.45 -42.49 -38.29
N HIS A 86 15.17 -41.98 -39.50
CA HIS A 86 15.06 -40.54 -39.72
C HIS A 86 13.95 -39.92 -38.85
N GLU A 87 12.76 -40.53 -38.83
CA GLU A 87 11.63 -40.08 -38.01
C GLU A 87 11.98 -40.10 -36.51
N ASN A 88 12.65 -41.15 -36.02
CA ASN A 88 13.10 -41.23 -34.64
C ASN A 88 14.16 -40.17 -34.30
N ASP A 89 15.11 -39.90 -35.20
CA ASP A 89 16.16 -38.89 -35.00
C ASP A 89 15.55 -37.46 -35.01
N GLU A 90 14.51 -37.22 -35.82
CA GLU A 90 13.75 -35.97 -35.81
C GLU A 90 12.92 -35.81 -34.53
N GLN A 91 12.28 -36.88 -34.06
CA GLN A 91 11.54 -36.88 -32.80
C GLN A 91 12.47 -36.64 -31.60
N ALA A 92 13.64 -37.28 -31.56
CA ALA A 92 14.63 -37.07 -30.50
C ALA A 92 15.11 -35.61 -30.45
N LYS A 93 15.38 -34.99 -31.61
CA LYS A 93 15.72 -33.56 -31.69
C LYS A 93 14.59 -32.69 -31.15
N LEU A 94 13.34 -32.99 -31.51
CA LEU A 94 12.17 -32.24 -31.05
C LEU A 94 12.01 -32.34 -29.53
N GLU A 95 12.14 -33.54 -28.96
CA GLU A 95 12.10 -33.77 -27.52
C GLU A 95 13.20 -33.00 -26.77
N ASP A 96 14.41 -32.95 -27.33
CA ASP A 96 15.52 -32.20 -26.73
C ASP A 96 15.26 -30.68 -26.76
N TYR A 97 14.69 -30.16 -27.85
CA TYR A 97 14.22 -28.76 -27.90
C TYR A 97 13.12 -28.47 -26.87
N GLU A 98 12.16 -29.39 -26.70
CA GLU A 98 11.12 -29.24 -25.68
C GLU A 98 11.66 -29.27 -24.26
N LYS A 99 12.59 -30.17 -23.95
CA LYS A 99 13.25 -30.25 -22.64
C LYS A 99 14.05 -28.98 -22.34
N ALA A 100 14.78 -28.46 -23.33
CA ALA A 100 15.51 -27.20 -23.18
C ALA A 100 14.55 -26.03 -22.87
N ARG A 101 13.43 -25.92 -23.59
CA ARG A 101 12.37 -24.92 -23.36
C ARG A 101 11.66 -25.08 -22.02
N ARG A 102 11.55 -26.31 -21.49
CA ARG A 102 11.02 -26.53 -20.14
C ARG A 102 12.03 -26.08 -19.08
N SER A 103 13.30 -26.42 -19.23
CA SER A 103 14.35 -26.00 -18.29
C SER A 103 14.57 -24.48 -18.27
N GLU A 104 14.43 -23.81 -19.42
CA GLU A 104 14.49 -22.35 -19.50
C GLU A 104 13.32 -21.71 -18.74
N ARG A 105 12.08 -22.15 -19.00
CA ARG A 105 10.89 -21.67 -18.27
C ARG A 105 10.94 -21.96 -16.78
N GLU A 106 11.40 -23.15 -16.39
CA GLU A 106 11.56 -23.52 -14.98
C GLU A 106 12.55 -22.60 -14.26
N LYS A 107 13.67 -22.21 -14.91
CA LYS A 107 14.61 -21.24 -14.35
C LYS A 107 14.01 -19.84 -14.22
N GLU A 108 13.28 -19.38 -15.23
CA GLU A 108 12.59 -18.09 -15.21
C GLU A 108 11.50 -18.07 -14.11
N GLU A 109 10.72 -19.14 -13.99
CA GLU A 109 9.70 -19.31 -12.94
C GLU A 109 10.33 -19.36 -11.54
N GLU A 110 11.42 -20.11 -11.36
CA GLU A 110 12.16 -20.13 -10.09
C GLU A 110 12.72 -18.75 -9.69
N GLU A 111 13.23 -17.97 -10.64
CA GLU A 111 13.73 -16.62 -10.37
C GLU A 111 12.59 -15.69 -9.96
N LEU A 112 11.43 -15.79 -10.62
CA LEU A 112 10.23 -15.04 -10.26
C LEU A 112 9.70 -15.45 -8.88
N GLU A 113 9.66 -16.73 -8.57
CA GLU A 113 9.25 -17.23 -7.25
C GLU A 113 10.22 -16.78 -6.15
N LYS A 114 11.54 -16.82 -6.38
CA LYS A 114 12.54 -16.29 -5.43
C LYS A 114 12.36 -14.79 -5.18
N LEU A 115 11.94 -14.02 -6.19
CA LEU A 115 11.64 -12.59 -6.04
C LEU A 115 10.35 -12.36 -5.23
N LYS A 116 9.28 -13.12 -5.51
CA LYS A 116 8.03 -13.06 -4.74
C LYS A 116 8.25 -13.49 -3.29
N GLU A 117 8.98 -14.57 -3.05
CA GLU A 117 9.30 -15.06 -1.71
C GLU A 117 10.06 -14.00 -0.91
N LYS A 118 11.08 -13.34 -1.51
CA LYS A 118 11.78 -12.22 -0.85
C LYS A 118 10.87 -11.05 -0.52
N GLN A 119 9.88 -10.74 -1.37
CA GLN A 119 8.90 -9.69 -1.09
C GLN A 119 7.96 -10.10 0.05
N ALA A 120 7.47 -11.34 0.05
CA ALA A 120 6.65 -11.90 1.12
C ALA A 120 7.40 -11.93 2.46
N GLN A 121 8.66 -12.37 2.48
CA GLN A 121 9.52 -12.34 3.66
C GLN A 121 9.71 -10.92 4.21
N ARG A 122 9.89 -9.91 3.33
CA ARG A 122 9.98 -8.50 3.75
C ARG A 122 8.66 -7.95 4.26
N LYS A 123 7.51 -8.45 3.78
CA LYS A 123 6.20 -8.06 4.29
C LYS A 123 6.00 -8.66 5.69
N LEU A 124 6.27 -9.95 5.85
CA LEU A 124 6.18 -10.65 7.13
C LEU A 124 7.12 -10.05 8.20
N ALA A 125 8.36 -9.72 7.85
CA ALA A 125 9.30 -9.11 8.78
C ALA A 125 8.84 -7.72 9.25
N ARG A 126 8.25 -6.92 8.36
CA ARG A 126 7.66 -5.62 8.71
C ARG A 126 6.46 -5.77 9.64
N GLU A 127 5.59 -6.74 9.34
CA GLU A 127 4.41 -7.04 10.16
C GLU A 127 4.79 -7.55 11.55
N GLN A 128 5.83 -8.38 11.66
CA GLN A 128 6.36 -8.85 12.94
C GLN A 128 6.99 -7.71 13.76
N GLU A 129 7.82 -6.88 13.14
CA GLU A 129 8.44 -5.72 13.82
C GLU A 129 7.38 -4.72 14.30
N GLU A 130 6.35 -4.45 13.50
CA GLU A 130 5.23 -3.59 13.88
C GLU A 130 4.41 -4.18 15.03
N ARG A 131 4.14 -5.50 14.98
CA ARG A 131 3.43 -6.21 16.05
C ARG A 131 4.20 -6.19 17.37
N GLU A 132 5.51 -6.43 17.33
CA GLU A 132 6.38 -6.35 18.51
C GLU A 132 6.45 -4.92 19.07
N ALA A 133 6.55 -3.91 18.20
CA ALA A 133 6.55 -2.50 18.61
C ALA A 133 5.21 -2.08 19.23
N ALA A 134 4.09 -2.53 18.65
CA ALA A 134 2.75 -2.28 19.18
C ALA A 134 2.54 -2.96 20.54
N GLU A 135 2.98 -4.22 20.70
CA GLU A 135 2.92 -4.94 21.97
C GLU A 135 3.80 -4.28 23.04
N ARG A 136 5.01 -3.84 22.67
CA ARG A 136 5.91 -3.09 23.57
C ARG A 136 5.28 -1.78 24.03
N LYS A 137 4.68 -1.03 23.11
CA LYS A 137 3.98 0.23 23.41
C LYS A 137 2.79 -0.03 24.35
N ARG A 138 1.98 -1.05 24.07
CA ARG A 138 0.85 -1.45 24.92
C ARG A 138 1.29 -1.83 26.34
N LEU A 139 2.39 -2.59 26.48
CA LEU A 139 2.94 -2.95 27.80
C LEU A 139 3.49 -1.75 28.57
N ASP A 140 4.16 -0.81 27.88
CA ASP A 140 4.67 0.42 28.51
C ASP A 140 3.53 1.38 28.91
N GLU A 141 2.47 1.47 28.11
CA GLU A 141 1.25 2.22 28.45
C GLU A 141 0.50 1.57 29.62
N GLU A 142 0.33 0.23 29.63
CA GLU A 142 -0.30 -0.48 30.74
C GLU A 142 0.52 -0.35 32.04
N ARG A 143 1.86 -0.39 31.95
CA ARG A 143 2.73 -0.12 33.11
C ARG A 143 2.57 1.31 33.61
N ARG A 144 2.56 2.30 32.72
CA ARG A 144 2.35 3.70 33.09
C ARG A 144 0.98 3.90 33.73
N GLN A 145 -0.07 3.31 33.16
CA GLN A 145 -1.43 3.37 33.70
C GLN A 145 -1.49 2.74 35.10
N LYS A 146 -0.87 1.57 35.31
CA LYS A 146 -0.79 0.93 36.63
C LYS A 146 -0.02 1.78 37.64
N GLU A 147 1.12 2.37 37.24
CA GLU A 147 1.91 3.25 38.10
C GLU A 147 1.17 4.55 38.44
N GLU A 148 0.44 5.14 37.49
CA GLU A 148 -0.39 6.33 37.70
C GLU A 148 -1.58 6.03 38.62
N GLN A 149 -2.26 4.90 38.43
CA GLN A 149 -3.34 4.44 39.31
C GLN A 149 -2.82 4.11 40.72
N GLU A 150 -1.68 3.44 40.87
CA GLU A 150 -1.09 3.13 42.17
C GLU A 150 -0.58 4.41 42.87
N ARG A 151 0.00 5.35 42.13
CA ARG A 151 0.42 6.65 42.69
C ARG A 151 -0.80 7.48 43.10
N ARG A 152 -1.88 7.47 42.32
CA ARG A 152 -3.14 8.13 42.67
C ARG A 152 -3.76 7.49 43.91
N ALA A 153 -3.83 6.16 43.98
CA ALA A 153 -4.33 5.44 45.14
C ALA A 153 -3.49 5.71 46.41
N ARG A 154 -2.16 5.70 46.31
CA ARG A 154 -1.26 6.06 47.42
C ARG A 154 -1.42 7.51 47.86
N ALA A 155 -1.57 8.44 46.92
CA ALA A 155 -1.78 9.84 47.23
C ALA A 155 -3.15 10.09 47.87
N GLU A 156 -4.20 9.38 47.44
CA GLU A 156 -5.53 9.44 48.03
C GLU A 156 -5.54 8.81 49.44
N GLU A 157 -4.85 7.67 49.65
CA GLU A 157 -4.70 7.04 50.96
C GLU A 157 -3.84 7.90 51.92
N GLU A 158 -2.73 8.47 51.45
CA GLU A 158 -1.91 9.39 52.26
C GLU A 158 -2.67 10.69 52.56
N LYS A 159 -3.42 11.25 51.58
CA LYS A 159 -4.26 12.42 51.81
C LYS A 159 -5.34 12.12 52.84
N LYS A 160 -6.01 10.97 52.74
CA LYS A 160 -7.02 10.53 53.72
C LYS A 160 -6.40 10.33 55.10
N ARG A 161 -5.25 9.64 55.20
CA ARG A 161 -4.50 9.47 56.45
C ARG A 161 -4.04 10.80 57.04
N LYS A 162 -3.58 11.73 56.20
CA LYS A 162 -3.12 13.06 56.62
C LYS A 162 -4.28 13.96 57.00
N GLU A 163 -5.45 13.82 56.40
CA GLU A 163 -6.67 14.49 56.82
C GLU A 163 -7.18 13.92 58.14
N GLU A 164 -7.13 12.60 58.35
CA GLU A 164 -7.41 11.96 59.64
C GLU A 164 -6.41 12.39 60.72
N GLU A 165 -5.11 12.42 60.42
CA GLU A 165 -4.06 12.91 61.33
C GLU A 165 -4.13 14.42 61.55
N LYS A 166 -4.43 15.23 60.53
CA LYS A 166 -4.62 16.68 60.68
C LYS A 166 -5.89 16.99 61.43
N LEU A 167 -6.96 16.22 61.29
CA LEU A 167 -8.13 16.38 62.15
C LEU A 167 -7.75 16.05 63.60
N LYS A 168 -7.00 14.96 63.80
CA LYS A 168 -6.47 14.56 65.12
C LYS A 168 -5.41 15.51 65.69
N LYS A 169 -4.64 16.21 64.85
CA LYS A 169 -3.54 17.12 65.22
C LYS A 169 -3.95 18.59 65.22
N ALA A 170 -4.90 19.02 64.41
CA ALA A 170 -5.57 20.32 64.57
C ALA A 170 -6.40 20.32 65.86
N GLN A 171 -6.91 19.15 66.27
CA GLN A 171 -7.40 18.95 67.63
C GLN A 171 -6.29 19.14 68.69
N MET A 172 -5.00 19.02 68.33
CA MET A 172 -3.89 18.97 69.31
C MET A 172 -2.87 20.11 69.24
N MET A 173 -2.72 20.84 68.13
CA MET A 173 -1.59 21.74 67.91
C MET A 173 -1.88 22.87 66.91
N GLY A 174 -2.91 23.66 67.17
CA GLY A 174 -3.02 24.99 66.58
C GLY A 174 -1.85 25.87 67.07
N GLY A 175 -0.84 26.12 66.22
CA GLY A 175 0.26 27.01 66.57
C GLY A 175 1.36 27.13 65.51
N GLY A 176 1.19 28.11 64.61
CA GLY A 176 2.17 28.92 63.86
C GLY A 176 3.56 28.38 63.50
N PHE A 177 3.97 28.57 62.24
CA PHE A 177 5.07 29.48 61.84
C PHE A 177 5.38 29.34 60.32
N PRO A 178 5.31 30.42 59.52
CA PRO A 178 5.65 30.43 58.10
C PRO A 178 7.02 31.11 57.86
N GLY A 179 7.85 30.52 57.00
CA GLY A 179 9.07 31.20 56.56
C GLY A 179 9.84 30.40 55.51
N GLN A 180 10.14 31.07 54.40
CA GLN A 180 11.51 31.33 53.92
C GLN A 180 11.64 31.19 52.39
N GLN A 181 12.00 32.32 51.78
CA GLN A 181 12.37 32.53 50.38
C GLN A 181 13.77 31.97 50.07
N GLY A 182 14.02 31.57 48.81
CA GLY A 182 15.36 31.27 48.31
C GLY A 182 15.42 31.18 46.78
N GLY A 183 16.08 32.14 46.13
CA GLY A 183 16.33 32.19 44.69
C GLY A 183 17.70 31.60 44.28
N ARG A 184 17.85 31.18 43.01
CA ARG A 184 19.08 30.62 42.41
C ARG A 184 19.22 31.12 40.96
N ASN A 185 20.37 31.70 40.60
CA ASN A 185 20.72 32.20 39.25
C ASN A 185 21.92 31.41 38.69
N PHE A 186 21.83 30.90 37.46
CA PHE A 186 22.90 30.16 36.76
C PHE A 186 23.41 30.96 35.54
N VAL A 187 24.73 31.03 35.36
CA VAL A 187 25.40 31.62 34.19
C VAL A 187 26.08 30.50 33.40
N ILE A 188 25.74 30.38 32.12
CA ILE A 188 26.23 29.34 31.19
C ILE A 188 27.46 29.89 30.44
N GLN A 189 28.58 29.18 30.53
CA GLN A 189 29.83 29.50 29.83
C GLN A 189 29.84 28.85 28.43
N LYS A 190 30.12 29.65 27.39
CA LYS A 190 30.37 29.21 26.00
C LYS A 190 31.85 28.86 25.83
N LYS A 191 32.14 27.68 25.29
CA LYS A 191 33.49 27.19 24.96
C LYS A 191 33.64 27.11 23.44
N GLU A 192 34.73 27.65 22.91
CA GLU A 192 35.06 27.84 21.49
C GLU A 192 35.16 26.54 20.68
N GLU A 193 34.58 26.58 19.47
CA GLU A 193 34.56 25.55 18.44
C GLU A 193 35.53 25.91 17.31
N SER A 194 36.73 25.32 17.26
CA SER A 194 37.63 25.52 16.10
C SER A 194 38.37 24.27 15.58
N ALA A 195 38.14 23.09 16.15
CA ALA A 195 38.85 21.86 15.73
C ALA A 195 38.11 20.96 14.72
N GLY A 196 36.85 21.27 14.36
CA GLY A 196 35.97 20.31 13.65
C GLY A 196 35.75 20.52 12.15
N VAL A 197 36.30 21.55 11.51
CA VAL A 197 35.89 21.90 10.13
C VAL A 197 36.51 20.98 9.07
N GLY A 198 37.79 20.63 9.18
CA GLY A 198 38.50 19.85 8.15
C GLY A 198 38.05 18.39 8.02
N ASP A 199 37.75 17.75 9.15
CA ASP A 199 37.33 16.33 9.20
C ASP A 199 35.92 16.12 8.60
N ARG A 200 35.05 17.14 8.72
CA ARG A 200 33.68 17.08 8.17
C ARG A 200 33.65 16.95 6.66
N PHE A 201 34.55 17.61 5.93
CA PHE A 201 34.57 17.53 4.47
C PHE A 201 35.08 16.18 3.96
N GLY A 202 36.09 15.59 4.60
CA GLY A 202 36.59 14.25 4.26
C GLY A 202 35.50 13.19 4.39
N ASN A 203 34.78 13.21 5.51
CA ASN A 203 33.70 12.27 5.79
C ASN A 203 32.55 12.41 4.78
N ILE A 204 32.22 13.63 4.34
CA ILE A 204 31.18 13.87 3.33
C ILE A 204 31.60 13.32 1.96
N VAL A 205 32.85 13.51 1.55
CA VAL A 205 33.34 12.99 0.25
C VAL A 205 33.33 11.46 0.23
N GLN A 206 33.78 10.83 1.31
CA GLN A 206 33.74 9.37 1.44
C GLN A 206 32.30 8.85 1.45
N ALA A 207 31.40 9.48 2.22
CA ALA A 207 29.99 9.10 2.25
C ALA A 207 29.35 9.22 0.85
N LYS A 208 29.67 10.26 0.08
CA LYS A 208 29.18 10.39 -1.30
C LYS A 208 29.66 9.28 -2.22
N GLN A 209 30.91 8.84 -2.06
CA GLN A 209 31.45 7.72 -2.83
C GLN A 209 30.73 6.42 -2.46
N GLU A 210 30.51 6.14 -1.16
CA GLU A 210 29.82 4.95 -0.67
C GLU A 210 28.34 4.89 -1.09
N MET A 211 27.66 6.05 -1.12
CA MET A 211 26.28 6.18 -1.59
C MET A 211 26.14 5.92 -3.10
N GLY A 212 27.21 6.08 -3.88
CA GLY A 212 27.24 5.74 -5.30
C GLY A 212 27.54 4.27 -5.60
N MET A 213 27.95 3.49 -4.60
CA MET A 213 28.25 2.06 -4.77
C MET A 213 26.95 1.26 -4.86
N THR A 214 26.93 0.24 -5.72
CA THR A 214 25.78 -0.68 -5.78
C THR A 214 25.68 -1.50 -4.49
N LYS A 215 24.49 -2.01 -4.17
CA LYS A 215 24.28 -2.85 -2.98
C LYS A 215 25.23 -4.05 -2.95
N GLU A 216 25.44 -4.69 -4.10
CA GLU A 216 26.37 -5.82 -4.26
C GLU A 216 27.82 -5.41 -3.95
N GLN A 217 28.27 -4.25 -4.43
CA GLN A 217 29.61 -3.75 -4.14
C GLN A 217 29.80 -3.41 -2.65
N GLN A 218 28.76 -2.90 -1.98
CA GLN A 218 28.82 -2.68 -0.53
C GLN A 218 28.91 -3.99 0.25
N GLU A 219 28.20 -5.04 -0.18
CA GLU A 219 28.28 -6.38 0.41
C GLU A 219 29.65 -7.03 0.16
N GLU A 220 30.22 -6.88 -1.04
CA GLU A 220 31.57 -7.33 -1.35
C GLU A 220 32.61 -6.57 -0.51
N ALA A 221 32.51 -5.24 -0.41
CA ALA A 221 33.41 -4.44 0.42
C ALA A 221 33.32 -4.83 1.91
N LYS A 222 32.12 -5.11 2.42
CA LYS A 222 31.92 -5.66 3.78
C LYS A 222 32.56 -7.03 3.92
N SER A 223 32.36 -7.93 2.95
CA SER A 223 32.96 -9.27 2.94
C SER A 223 34.50 -9.20 2.96
N VAL A 224 35.09 -8.34 2.13
CA VAL A 224 36.54 -8.08 2.09
C VAL A 224 37.04 -7.51 3.42
N ALA A 225 36.32 -6.55 4.01
CA ALA A 225 36.66 -5.99 5.32
C ALA A 225 36.61 -7.07 6.42
N MET A 226 35.58 -7.91 6.45
CA MET A 226 35.46 -9.02 7.39
C MET A 226 36.56 -10.05 7.19
N ALA A 227 36.92 -10.38 5.95
CA ALA A 227 38.04 -11.24 5.63
C ALA A 227 39.38 -10.61 6.06
N GLY A 228 39.54 -9.29 5.98
CA GLY A 228 40.69 -8.55 6.49
C GLY A 228 40.80 -8.64 8.02
N ILE A 229 39.69 -8.42 8.72
CA ILE A 229 39.60 -8.56 10.18
C ILE A 229 39.94 -9.99 10.61
N ARG A 230 39.38 -11.00 9.94
CA ARG A 230 39.67 -12.42 10.24
C ARG A 230 41.17 -12.72 10.10
N LYS A 231 41.81 -12.25 9.02
CA LYS A 231 43.26 -12.41 8.82
C LYS A 231 44.11 -11.68 9.88
N SER A 232 43.60 -10.59 10.46
CA SER A 232 44.32 -9.87 11.54
C SER A 232 44.39 -10.65 12.85
N ILE A 233 43.55 -11.66 13.03
CA ILE A 233 43.48 -12.48 14.24
C ILE A 233 44.26 -13.76 13.97
N ALA A 234 45.44 -13.88 14.58
CA ALA A 234 46.28 -15.06 14.44
C ALA A 234 45.57 -16.32 14.97
N GLU A 235 45.76 -17.44 14.27
CA GLU A 235 45.25 -18.74 14.68
C GLU A 235 45.94 -19.22 15.96
N ALA A 236 45.20 -19.91 16.83
CA ALA A 236 45.73 -20.41 18.10
C ALA A 236 46.95 -21.33 17.94
N SER A 237 47.06 -22.04 16.81
CA SER A 237 48.18 -22.91 16.44
C SER A 237 49.50 -22.17 16.20
N THR A 238 49.43 -20.90 15.80
CA THR A 238 50.61 -20.10 15.40
C THR A 238 51.25 -19.34 16.56
N ILE A 239 50.56 -19.27 17.70
CA ILE A 239 50.98 -18.47 18.85
C ILE A 239 51.62 -19.38 19.90
N LEU A 240 52.74 -18.94 20.47
CA LEU A 240 53.47 -19.70 21.49
C LEU A 240 52.67 -19.82 22.79
N PRO A 241 52.77 -20.96 23.53
CA PRO A 241 52.02 -21.17 24.77
C PRO A 241 52.25 -20.09 25.84
N ASN A 242 53.45 -19.50 25.90
CA ASN A 242 53.78 -18.44 26.85
C ASN A 242 53.08 -17.11 26.52
N ASP A 243 52.76 -16.85 25.25
CA ASP A 243 52.14 -15.61 24.78
C ASP A 243 50.60 -15.68 24.76
N MET A 244 50.04 -16.88 24.92
CA MET A 244 48.59 -17.12 24.96
C MET A 244 47.86 -16.18 25.92
N LYS A 245 48.35 -16.05 27.16
CA LYS A 245 47.71 -15.20 28.18
C LYS A 245 47.71 -13.72 27.78
N ALA A 246 48.76 -13.25 27.11
CA ALA A 246 48.83 -11.88 26.63
C ALA A 246 47.86 -11.67 25.47
N LYS A 247 47.79 -12.61 24.52
CA LYS A 247 46.89 -12.53 23.37
C LYS A 247 45.41 -12.56 23.78
N ILE A 248 45.05 -13.39 24.76
CA ILE A 248 43.68 -13.42 25.32
C ILE A 248 43.30 -12.05 25.88
N LYS A 249 44.18 -11.41 26.65
CA LYS A 249 43.93 -10.07 27.19
C LYS A 249 43.78 -9.01 26.11
N GLU A 250 44.61 -9.06 25.06
CA GLU A 250 44.53 -8.15 23.91
C GLU A 250 43.18 -8.30 23.18
N LEU A 251 42.77 -9.54 22.87
CA LEU A 251 41.49 -9.82 22.21
C LEU A 251 40.31 -9.40 23.08
N HIS A 252 40.36 -9.66 24.39
CA HIS A 252 39.34 -9.21 25.32
C HIS A 252 39.21 -7.67 25.35
N GLN A 253 40.33 -6.95 25.44
CA GLN A 253 40.32 -5.48 25.36
C GLN A 253 39.76 -4.97 24.03
N ARG A 254 40.10 -5.63 22.92
CA ARG A 254 39.56 -5.32 21.59
C ARG A 254 38.04 -5.53 21.55
N ILE A 255 37.52 -6.61 22.14
CA ILE A 255 36.08 -6.89 22.24
C ILE A 255 35.38 -5.78 23.04
N CYS A 256 35.85 -5.45 24.25
CA CYS A 256 35.24 -4.39 25.05
C CYS A 256 35.22 -3.03 24.32
N LYS A 257 36.29 -2.71 23.59
CA LYS A 257 36.34 -1.49 22.77
C LYS A 257 35.31 -1.52 21.63
N LEU A 258 35.20 -2.64 20.92
CA LEU A 258 34.23 -2.81 19.82
C LEU A 258 32.79 -2.76 20.34
N GLU A 259 32.51 -3.30 21.53
CA GLU A 259 31.19 -3.22 22.16
C GLU A 259 30.81 -1.77 22.51
N ALA A 260 31.73 -1.00 23.10
CA ALA A 260 31.49 0.42 23.37
C ALA A 260 31.25 1.22 22.08
N GLN A 261 32.07 0.97 21.05
CA GLN A 261 31.91 1.61 19.74
C GLN A 261 30.60 1.23 19.06
N LYS A 262 30.16 -0.03 19.20
CA LYS A 262 28.87 -0.49 18.69
C LYS A 262 27.72 0.29 19.31
N TYR A 263 27.71 0.42 20.64
CA TYR A 263 26.69 1.22 21.34
C TYR A 263 26.67 2.68 20.87
N ASP A 264 27.83 3.32 20.72
CA ASP A 264 27.92 4.70 20.24
C ASP A 264 27.38 4.87 18.81
N LEU A 265 27.67 3.91 17.92
CA LEU A 265 27.17 3.89 16.55
C LEU A 265 25.66 3.63 16.49
N GLU A 266 25.14 2.72 17.29
CA GLU A 266 23.70 2.45 17.40
C GLU A 266 22.95 3.69 17.89
N LYS A 267 23.46 4.36 18.94
CA LYS A 267 22.86 5.62 19.42
C LYS A 267 22.96 6.76 18.41
N ARG A 268 24.01 6.80 17.60
CA ARG A 268 24.12 7.77 16.50
C ARG A 268 23.09 7.46 15.40
N HIS A 269 22.94 6.20 15.02
CA HIS A 269 21.98 5.75 14.03
C HIS A 269 20.55 6.06 14.47
N GLU A 270 20.19 5.77 15.73
CA GLU A 270 18.88 6.10 16.31
C GLU A 270 18.55 7.61 16.21
N ARG A 271 19.54 8.47 16.49
CA ARG A 271 19.36 9.93 16.32
C ARG A 271 19.20 10.33 14.86
N GLN A 272 19.98 9.74 13.95
CA GLN A 272 19.88 10.03 12.52
C GLN A 272 18.52 9.61 11.95
N GLU A 273 17.98 8.48 12.39
CA GLU A 273 16.64 8.01 12.02
C GLU A 273 15.55 8.98 12.52
N TYR A 274 15.68 9.50 13.75
CA TYR A 274 14.80 10.53 14.28
C TYR A 274 14.88 11.83 13.44
N ASP A 275 16.08 12.32 13.16
CA ASP A 275 16.30 13.52 12.34
C ASP A 275 15.72 13.35 10.93
N LEU A 276 15.87 12.16 10.32
CA LEU A 276 15.32 11.85 9.00
C LEU A 276 13.78 11.83 9.02
N LYS A 277 13.17 11.26 10.06
CA LYS A 277 11.71 11.28 10.26
C LYS A 277 11.21 12.72 10.42
N GLU A 278 11.89 13.54 11.22
CA GLU A 278 11.53 14.93 11.43
C GLU A 278 11.67 15.77 10.14
N LEU A 279 12.74 15.56 9.36
CA LEU A 279 12.93 16.24 8.07
C LEU A 279 11.85 15.86 7.04
N ASN A 280 11.51 14.57 6.95
CA ASN A 280 10.45 14.12 6.05
C ASN A 280 9.09 14.71 6.45
N GLU A 281 8.81 14.80 7.75
CA GLU A 281 7.57 15.39 8.24
C GLU A 281 7.49 16.91 7.97
N ARG A 282 8.59 17.64 8.23
CA ARG A 282 8.68 19.06 7.86
C ARG A 282 8.52 19.27 6.36
N SER A 283 9.12 18.41 5.54
CA SER A 283 8.96 18.43 4.08
C SER A 283 7.51 18.26 3.66
N ARG A 284 6.79 17.27 4.26
CA ARG A 284 5.36 17.06 4.03
C ARG A 284 4.51 18.27 4.45
N GLN A 285 4.81 18.86 5.61
CA GLN A 285 4.10 20.07 6.07
C GLN A 285 4.32 21.26 5.14
N VAL A 286 5.56 21.45 4.65
CA VAL A 286 5.87 22.50 3.67
C VAL A 286 5.14 22.25 2.35
N ALA A 287 5.10 21.01 1.87
CA ALA A 287 4.36 20.64 0.66
C ALA A 287 2.85 20.91 0.82
N ARG A 288 2.24 20.49 1.95
CA ARG A 288 0.85 20.79 2.29
C ARG A 288 0.58 22.29 2.36
N ALA A 289 1.46 23.06 3.01
CA ALA A 289 1.32 24.52 3.11
C ALA A 289 1.44 25.23 1.75
N ASN A 290 2.32 24.77 0.87
CA ASN A 290 2.45 25.31 -0.49
C ASN A 290 1.22 24.97 -1.35
N ASN A 291 0.67 23.76 -1.24
CA ASN A 291 -0.55 23.37 -1.95
C ASN A 291 -1.76 24.19 -1.48
N ALA A 292 -1.91 24.38 -0.16
CA ALA A 292 -2.94 25.22 0.43
C ALA A 292 -2.85 26.68 -0.06
N LYS A 293 -1.64 27.24 -0.21
CA LYS A 293 -1.43 28.59 -0.77
C LYS A 293 -1.76 28.66 -2.26
N ASN A 294 -1.47 27.61 -3.02
CA ASN A 294 -1.77 27.54 -4.45
C ASN A 294 -3.24 27.20 -4.75
N GLY A 295 -4.07 27.02 -3.71
CA GLY A 295 -5.47 26.65 -3.86
C GLY A 295 -5.67 25.23 -4.40
N GLN A 296 -4.62 24.40 -4.41
CA GLN A 296 -4.76 22.98 -4.70
C GLN A 296 -5.27 22.30 -3.42
N VAL A 297 -6.45 21.67 -3.52
CA VAL A 297 -7.01 20.84 -2.46
C VAL A 297 -5.91 19.88 -2.03
N SER A 298 -5.54 19.94 -0.76
CA SER A 298 -4.57 19.03 -0.16
C SER A 298 -5.22 17.66 -0.08
N GLY A 299 -5.35 17.00 -1.23
CA GLY A 299 -5.68 15.59 -1.29
C GLY A 299 -4.63 14.87 -0.47
N ASP A 300 -5.09 14.19 0.58
CA ASP A 300 -4.25 13.35 1.44
C ASP A 300 -3.43 12.32 0.62
N ASP A 301 -3.82 12.10 -0.64
CA ASP A 301 -3.22 11.25 -1.66
C ASP A 301 -1.80 11.65 -2.14
N THR A 302 -1.20 12.76 -1.68
CA THR A 302 0.20 13.06 -2.05
C THR A 302 1.24 12.12 -1.41
N GLY A 303 0.82 11.30 -0.44
CA GLY A 303 1.67 10.26 0.17
C GLY A 303 1.75 8.95 -0.63
N GLY A 304 0.88 8.77 -1.64
CA GLY A 304 0.79 7.56 -2.43
C GLY A 304 2.03 7.32 -3.30
N ARG A 305 2.29 6.04 -3.61
CA ARG A 305 3.25 5.62 -4.65
C ARG A 305 2.92 6.22 -6.02
N HIS A 306 1.67 6.61 -6.22
CA HIS A 306 1.11 7.05 -7.48
C HIS A 306 0.73 8.53 -7.41
N PRO A 307 0.82 9.26 -8.53
CA PRO A 307 0.37 10.64 -8.59
C PRO A 307 -1.13 10.74 -8.26
N PRO A 308 -1.58 11.86 -7.67
CA PRO A 308 -2.97 12.03 -7.30
C PRO A 308 -3.88 11.92 -8.53
N LYS A 309 -5.06 11.32 -8.34
CA LYS A 309 -6.08 11.24 -9.39
C LYS A 309 -6.50 12.65 -9.80
N VAL A 310 -6.38 12.96 -11.09
CA VAL A 310 -6.77 14.26 -11.65
C VAL A 310 -8.08 14.11 -12.42
N GLN A 311 -9.08 14.93 -12.11
CA GLN A 311 -10.32 14.93 -12.88
C GLN A 311 -10.06 15.54 -14.27
N ILE A 312 -10.04 14.68 -15.29
CA ILE A 312 -9.84 15.10 -16.69
C ILE A 312 -11.15 15.57 -17.36
N SER A 313 -12.31 15.20 -16.81
CA SER A 313 -13.62 15.59 -17.32
C SER A 313 -14.11 16.86 -16.64
N SER A 314 -14.28 17.93 -17.41
CA SER A 314 -14.97 19.13 -16.92
C SER A 314 -16.45 19.08 -17.31
N LYS A 315 -17.33 19.64 -16.48
CA LYS A 315 -18.72 19.91 -16.87
C LYS A 315 -18.85 20.85 -18.07
N TYR A 316 -17.80 21.61 -18.36
CA TYR A 316 -17.71 22.49 -19.53
C TYR A 316 -17.02 21.83 -20.72
N ASP A 317 -16.55 20.59 -20.58
CA ASP A 317 -15.99 19.86 -21.69
C ASP A 317 -17.09 19.54 -22.70
N ARG A 318 -16.77 19.69 -23.99
CA ARG A 318 -17.78 19.60 -25.07
C ARG A 318 -18.15 18.14 -25.29
N GLN A 319 -19.17 17.69 -24.59
CA GLN A 319 -19.74 16.37 -24.81
C GLN A 319 -20.56 16.36 -26.11
N ILE A 320 -20.29 15.37 -26.96
CA ILE A 320 -21.14 15.12 -28.12
C ILE A 320 -22.48 14.61 -27.62
N ASP A 321 -23.54 15.36 -27.93
CA ASP A 321 -24.91 14.99 -27.57
C ASP A 321 -25.30 13.66 -28.24
N ARG A 322 -25.50 12.62 -27.42
CA ARG A 322 -25.86 11.27 -27.90
C ARG A 322 -27.36 11.14 -28.22
N ARG A 323 -28.18 12.14 -27.92
CA ARG A 323 -29.62 12.15 -28.24
C ARG A 323 -29.83 12.20 -29.74
N ASN A 324 -30.88 11.54 -30.22
CA ASN A 324 -31.24 11.60 -31.65
C ASN A 324 -31.76 13.00 -32.04
N PHE A 325 -31.85 13.30 -33.34
CA PHE A 325 -32.29 14.62 -33.80
C PHE A 325 -33.67 15.02 -33.27
N LYS A 326 -34.60 14.07 -33.15
CA LYS A 326 -35.97 14.31 -32.66
C LYS A 326 -35.97 14.70 -31.18
N GLU A 327 -35.18 14.02 -30.35
CA GLU A 327 -35.02 14.32 -28.92
C GLU A 327 -34.34 15.66 -28.70
N ARG A 328 -33.27 15.96 -29.46
CA ARG A 328 -32.62 17.28 -29.41
C ARG A 328 -33.58 18.39 -29.80
N ARG A 329 -34.37 18.17 -30.86
CA ARG A 329 -35.37 19.14 -31.32
C ARG A 329 -36.47 19.35 -30.27
N GLN A 330 -36.96 18.28 -29.64
CA GLN A 330 -37.92 18.38 -28.54
C GLN A 330 -37.37 19.19 -27.38
N VAL A 331 -36.07 19.11 -27.10
CA VAL A 331 -35.43 19.89 -26.03
C VAL A 331 -35.41 21.39 -26.37
N TYR A 332 -35.20 21.74 -27.65
CA TYR A 332 -35.24 23.13 -28.09
C TYR A 332 -36.67 23.68 -28.25
N GLU A 333 -37.62 22.83 -28.65
CA GLU A 333 -39.03 23.21 -28.84
C GLU A 333 -39.78 23.31 -27.50
N ASN A 334 -39.52 22.39 -26.58
CA ASN A 334 -40.08 22.42 -25.24
C ASN A 334 -39.18 23.30 -24.37
N LYS A 335 -39.60 24.53 -24.10
CA LYS A 335 -38.91 25.52 -23.23
C LYS A 335 -38.54 25.03 -21.82
N ILE A 336 -38.90 23.80 -21.45
CA ILE A 336 -38.72 23.17 -20.14
C ILE A 336 -37.59 22.12 -20.17
N ALA A 337 -37.01 21.81 -21.33
CA ALA A 337 -35.97 20.80 -21.38
C ALA A 337 -34.62 21.38 -20.96
N PHE A 338 -34.35 21.30 -19.67
CA PHE A 338 -33.02 21.56 -19.14
C PHE A 338 -32.02 20.55 -19.71
N PRO A 339 -30.76 20.96 -19.91
CA PRO A 339 -29.71 20.02 -20.29
C PRO A 339 -29.56 18.93 -19.22
N CYS A 340 -29.89 17.68 -19.56
CA CYS A 340 -29.48 16.53 -18.76
C CYS A 340 -27.99 16.29 -18.99
N PHE A 341 -27.16 16.68 -18.02
CA PHE A 341 -25.73 16.39 -18.04
C PHE A 341 -25.47 15.00 -17.44
N PRO A 342 -24.50 14.22 -17.95
CA PRO A 342 -24.08 12.98 -17.30
C PRO A 342 -23.62 13.25 -15.86
N GLY A 343 -24.12 12.45 -14.91
CA GLY A 343 -23.81 12.58 -13.49
C GLY A 343 -24.53 13.72 -12.76
N VAL A 344 -25.42 14.47 -13.43
CA VAL A 344 -26.24 15.50 -12.79
C VAL A 344 -27.70 15.07 -12.87
N ALA A 345 -28.36 15.01 -11.72
CA ALA A 345 -29.78 14.68 -11.67
C ALA A 345 -30.58 15.64 -12.56
N PRO A 346 -31.56 15.14 -13.34
CA PRO A 346 -32.44 16.01 -14.10
C PRO A 346 -33.18 16.95 -13.14
N PRO A 347 -33.39 18.23 -13.51
CA PRO A 347 -34.13 19.14 -12.65
C PRO A 347 -35.58 18.68 -12.48
N PRO A 348 -36.21 19.03 -11.35
CA PRO A 348 -37.55 18.58 -11.02
C PRO A 348 -38.55 19.00 -12.09
N ALA A 349 -39.40 18.05 -12.51
CA ALA A 349 -40.51 18.35 -13.41
C ALA A 349 -41.47 19.33 -12.72
N LEU A 350 -41.63 20.52 -13.29
CA LEU A 350 -42.68 21.46 -12.87
C LEU A 350 -44.02 20.97 -13.42
N TYR A 351 -44.77 20.23 -12.60
CA TYR A 351 -46.15 19.86 -12.92
C TYR A 351 -47.07 21.04 -12.64
N GLU A 352 -47.31 21.88 -13.62
CA GLU A 352 -48.45 22.80 -13.56
C GLU A 352 -49.73 21.98 -13.79
N LYS A 353 -50.70 22.10 -12.87
CA LYS A 353 -52.01 21.46 -13.00
C LYS A 353 -52.79 22.19 -14.10
N VAL A 354 -52.58 21.79 -15.35
CA VAL A 354 -53.43 22.23 -16.45
C VAL A 354 -54.77 21.51 -16.28
N ILE A 355 -55.77 22.22 -15.76
CA ILE A 355 -57.15 21.72 -15.73
C ILE A 355 -57.57 21.56 -17.19
N LYS A 356 -57.82 20.31 -17.58
CA LYS A 356 -58.29 20.00 -18.94
C LYS A 356 -59.66 20.63 -19.10
N LYS A 357 -59.77 21.60 -20.02
CA LYS A 357 -61.07 22.17 -20.42
C LYS A 357 -61.96 21.04 -20.93
N MET A 358 -63.21 21.05 -20.53
CA MET A 358 -64.20 20.09 -21.03
C MET A 358 -64.54 20.40 -22.49
N ASP A 359 -64.95 19.39 -23.26
CA ASP A 359 -65.21 19.57 -24.70
C ASP A 359 -66.23 20.69 -24.99
N TYR A 360 -67.20 20.90 -24.10
CA TYR A 360 -68.17 22.01 -24.23
C TYR A 360 -67.54 23.39 -24.03
N GLU A 361 -66.49 23.51 -23.20
CA GLU A 361 -65.78 24.78 -22.96
C GLU A 361 -64.91 25.12 -24.16
N ILE A 362 -64.28 24.09 -24.76
CA ILE A 362 -63.48 24.23 -25.98
C ILE A 362 -64.38 24.64 -27.14
N GLN A 363 -65.57 24.03 -27.26
CA GLN A 363 -66.55 24.41 -28.27
C GLN A 363 -67.07 25.84 -28.07
N GLN A 364 -67.36 26.26 -26.84
CA GLN A 364 -67.74 27.65 -26.56
C GLN A 364 -66.64 28.64 -26.92
N GLU A 365 -65.38 28.33 -26.65
CA GLU A 365 -64.26 29.20 -27.04
C GLU A 365 -64.09 29.26 -28.54
N LEU A 366 -64.31 28.16 -29.26
CA LEU A 366 -64.29 28.13 -30.72
C LEU A 366 -65.45 28.92 -31.33
N GLU A 367 -66.67 28.74 -30.83
CA GLU A 367 -67.84 29.54 -31.26
C GLU A 367 -67.65 31.02 -30.96
N ALA A 368 -67.14 31.37 -29.77
CA ALA A 368 -66.86 32.76 -29.41
C ALA A 368 -65.75 33.37 -30.30
N ALA A 369 -64.74 32.59 -30.67
CA ALA A 369 -63.70 33.03 -31.59
C ALA A 369 -64.22 33.20 -33.02
N GLU A 370 -65.14 32.34 -33.48
CA GLU A 370 -65.81 32.49 -34.78
C GLU A 370 -66.74 33.73 -34.78
N GLU A 371 -67.47 33.99 -33.69
CA GLU A 371 -68.29 35.21 -33.56
C GLU A 371 -67.43 36.50 -33.53
N GLU A 372 -66.22 36.45 -32.99
CA GLU A 372 -65.29 37.58 -32.97
C GLU A 372 -64.63 37.81 -34.34
N GLU A 373 -64.53 36.80 -35.21
CA GLU A 373 -64.06 36.96 -36.60
C GLU A 373 -65.14 37.53 -37.55
N ASP A 374 -66.43 37.39 -37.22
CA ASP A 374 -67.54 37.87 -38.05
C ASP A 374 -67.97 39.34 -37.76
N TYR A 375 -67.27 40.06 -36.88
CA TYR A 375 -67.46 41.50 -36.59
C TYR A 375 -66.25 42.35 -36.96
#